data_AF-A0A957C2K9-F1
#
_entry.id   AF-A0A957C2K9-F1
#
_cell.length_a   1.000
_cell.length_b   1.000
_cell.length_c   1.000
_cell.angle_alpha   90.00
_cell.angle_beta   90.00
_cell.angle_gamma   90.00
#
_symmetry.space_group_name_H-M   'P 1'
#
loop_
_entity.id
_entity.type
_entity.pdbx_description
1 polymer ?
#
loop_
_entity_poly.entity_id
_entity_poly.type
_entity_poly.pdbx_seq_one_letter_code
_entity_poly.pdbx_strand_id
1 'polypeptide(L)' 'GWKKAFDSDPVGRKKSGVRSHRIARPVDNPNYAIIDLEFDTLSQAQALLAAMQLVWKNVSGTIMRDPQWQISEVVETTTY' A
#
# COMPACT_ATOMS: atom_id res chain seq x y z
N GLY A 1 4.68 -13.14 9.25
CA GLY A 1 3.54 -12.22 9.42
C GLY A 1 3.54 -11.18 8.32
N TRP A 2 2.40 -10.53 8.08
CA TRP A 2 2.20 -9.58 6.97
C TRP A 2 3.23 -8.44 6.92
N LYS A 3 3.63 -7.90 8.08
CA LYS A 3 4.61 -6.80 8.15
C LYS A 3 5.97 -7.17 7.56
N LYS A 4 6.41 -8.42 7.74
CA LYS A 4 7.66 -8.91 7.12
C LYS A 4 7.57 -8.98 5.59
N ALA A 5 6.41 -9.40 5.06
CA ALA A 5 6.16 -9.45 3.62
C ALA A 5 6.02 -8.04 3.01
N PHE A 6 5.48 -7.09 3.78
CA PHE A 6 5.56 -5.68 3.42
C PHE A 6 7.02 -5.23 3.41
N ASP A 7 7.75 -5.38 4.51
CA ASP A 7 9.12 -4.86 4.67
C ASP A 7 10.12 -5.43 3.67
N SER A 8 9.88 -6.63 3.10
CA SER A 8 10.74 -7.18 2.05
C SER A 8 10.71 -6.41 0.73
N ASP A 9 9.77 -5.46 0.57
CA ASP A 9 9.69 -4.55 -0.58
C ASP A 9 9.78 -5.23 -1.97
N PRO A 10 8.92 -6.22 -2.27
CA PRO A 10 9.05 -7.04 -3.48
C PRO A 10 8.95 -6.26 -4.79
N VAL A 11 8.33 -5.07 -4.75
CA VAL A 11 8.09 -4.19 -5.91
C VAL A 11 9.07 -3.02 -5.97
N GLY A 12 9.92 -2.83 -4.95
CA GLY A 12 10.90 -1.75 -4.89
C GLY A 12 10.24 -0.37 -4.86
N ARG A 13 9.48 -0.07 -3.80
CA ARG A 13 8.63 1.14 -3.65
C ARG A 13 9.28 2.44 -4.13
N LYS A 14 10.53 2.69 -3.73
CA LYS A 14 11.26 3.91 -4.11
C LYS A 14 11.46 4.01 -5.63
N LYS A 15 11.77 2.88 -6.28
CA LYS A 15 11.92 2.81 -7.75
C LYS A 15 10.58 2.95 -8.47
N SER A 16 9.49 2.54 -7.82
CA SER A 16 8.12 2.68 -8.33
C SER A 16 7.54 4.10 -8.18
N GLY A 17 8.29 5.05 -7.60
CA GLY A 17 7.87 6.44 -7.44
C GLY A 17 7.17 6.77 -6.13
N VAL A 18 7.17 5.86 -5.15
CA VAL A 18 6.64 6.15 -3.81
C VAL A 18 7.50 7.21 -3.12
N ARG A 19 6.87 8.30 -2.68
CA ARG A 19 7.50 9.45 -2.00
C ARG A 19 7.46 9.33 -0.49
N SER A 20 6.34 8.86 0.03
CA SER A 20 6.12 8.63 1.44
C SER A 20 5.19 7.42 1.59
N HIS A 21 5.22 6.81 2.78
CA HIS A 21 4.23 5.82 3.14
C HIS A 21 3.83 5.97 4.60
N ARG A 22 2.58 5.62 4.90
CA ARG A 22 2.06 5.52 6.25
C ARG A 22 1.41 4.16 6.43
N ILE A 23 1.57 3.58 7.61
CA ILE A 23 0.84 2.38 8.01
C ILE A 23 -0.02 2.74 9.21
N ALA A 24 -1.32 2.53 9.08
CA ALA A 24 -2.28 2.67 10.16
C ALA A 24 -2.93 1.31 10.45
N ARG A 25 -3.47 1.19 11.66
CA ARG A 25 -4.22 0.02 12.11
C ARG A 25 -5.43 0.53 12.88
N PRO A 26 -6.67 0.14 12.53
CA PRO A 26 -7.84 0.51 13.31
C PRO A 26 -7.71 0.03 14.75
N VAL A 27 -8.12 0.89 15.69
CA VAL A 27 -8.01 0.58 17.14
C VAL A 27 -8.93 -0.58 17.52
N ASP A 28 -10.08 -0.68 16.86
CA ASP A 28 -11.12 -1.69 17.05
C ASP A 28 -10.89 -2.96 16.20
N ASN A 29 -9.99 -2.93 15.22
CA ASN A 29 -9.67 -4.08 14.37
C ASN A 29 -8.14 -4.27 14.23
N PRO A 30 -7.50 -4.99 15.17
CA PRO A 30 -6.04 -5.17 15.17
C PRO A 30 -5.53 -6.06 14.01
N ASN A 31 -6.43 -6.76 13.32
CA ASN A 31 -6.11 -7.64 12.20
C ASN A 31 -6.13 -6.93 10.84
N TYR A 32 -6.52 -5.64 10.82
CA TYR A 32 -6.57 -4.84 9.59
C TYR A 32 -5.43 -3.83 9.55
N ALA A 33 -4.75 -3.73 8.41
CA ALA A 33 -3.69 -2.76 8.19
C ALA A 33 -4.07 -1.88 6.98
N ILE A 34 -3.98 -0.57 7.17
CA ILE A 34 -4.16 0.44 6.13
C ILE A 34 -2.77 0.94 5.76
N ILE A 35 -2.46 0.95 4.47
CA ILE A 35 -1.17 1.40 3.96
C ILE A 35 -1.43 2.49 2.93
N ASP A 36 -1.04 3.71 3.27
CA ASP A 36 -1.09 4.85 2.37
C ASP A 36 0.27 4.98 1.67
N LEU A 37 0.25 5.18 0.35
CA LEU A 37 1.43 5.41 -0.48
C LEU A 37 1.22 6.68 -1.29
N GLU A 38 2.14 7.63 -1.19
CA GLU A 38 2.08 8.89 -1.94
C GLU A 38 3.00 8.84 -3.17
N PHE A 39 2.55 9.44 -4.26
CA PHE A 39 3.23 9.49 -5.55
C PHE A 39 3.19 10.90 -6.12
N ASP A 40 4.18 11.26 -6.94
CA ASP A 40 4.20 12.55 -7.64
C ASP A 40 3.20 12.57 -8.81
N THR A 41 2.83 11.40 -9.36
CA THR A 41 1.97 11.28 -10.54
C THR A 41 0.98 10.12 -10.45
N LEU A 42 -0.18 10.29 -11.09
CA LEU A 42 -1.19 9.24 -11.22
C LEU A 42 -0.63 7.98 -11.92
N SER A 43 0.19 8.15 -12.96
CA SER A 43 0.77 7.04 -13.71
C SER A 43 1.66 6.14 -12.85
N GLN A 44 2.43 6.71 -11.91
CA GLN A 44 3.22 5.93 -10.95
C GLN A 44 2.34 5.12 -10.00
N ALA A 45 1.27 5.73 -9.47
CA ALA A 45 0.32 5.05 -8.61
C ALA A 45 -0.36 3.87 -9.34
N GLN A 46 -0.78 4.09 -10.59
CA GLN A 46 -1.38 3.05 -11.43
C GLN A 46 -0.40 1.91 -11.74
N ALA A 47 0.85 2.23 -12.07
CA ALA A 47 1.87 1.23 -12.35
C ALA A 47 2.17 0.37 -11.11
N LEU A 48 2.27 0.99 -9.92
CA LEU A 48 2.46 0.23 -8.69
C LEU A 48 1.22 -0.63 -8.37
N LEU A 49 0.01 -0.10 -8.54
CA LEU A 49 -1.22 -0.87 -8.32
C LEU A 49 -1.26 -2.11 -9.20
N ALA A 50 -0.92 -1.99 -10.48
CA ALA A 50 -0.86 -3.13 -11.40
C ALA A 50 0.17 -4.20 -10.93
N ALA A 51 1.35 -3.77 -10.48
CA ALA A 51 2.35 -4.69 -9.92
C ALA A 51 1.87 -5.36 -8.62
N MET A 52 1.24 -4.61 -7.73
CA MET A 52 0.71 -5.11 -6.47
C MET A 52 -0.42 -6.11 -6.67
N GLN A 53 -1.30 -5.90 -7.66
CA GLN A 53 -2.33 -6.88 -8.03
C GLN A 53 -1.73 -8.24 -8.45
N LEU A 54 -0.56 -8.27 -9.07
CA LEU A 54 0.14 -9.52 -9.38
C LEU A 54 0.71 -10.18 -8.12
N VAL A 55 1.29 -9.40 -7.21
CA VAL A 55 1.79 -9.91 -5.92
C VAL A 55 0.64 -10.49 -5.10
N TRP A 56 -0.49 -9.78 -5.04
CA TRP A 56 -1.67 -10.15 -4.28
C TRP A 56 -2.29 -11.47 -4.72
N LYS A 57 -2.29 -11.77 -6.02
CA LYS A 57 -2.72 -13.08 -6.53
C LYS A 57 -1.90 -14.23 -5.92
N ASN A 58 -0.63 -14.00 -5.62
CA ASN A 58 0.26 -15.03 -5.09
C ASN A 58 0.21 -15.17 -3.56
N VAL A 59 -0.23 -14.13 -2.84
CA VAL A 59 -0.23 -14.10 -1.36
C VAL A 59 -1.63 -14.04 -0.74
N SER A 60 -2.68 -13.95 -1.56
CA SER A 60 -4.07 -14.01 -1.11
C SER A 60 -4.37 -15.36 -0.46
N GLY A 61 -5.06 -15.34 0.67
CA GLY A 61 -5.42 -16.53 1.45
C GLY A 61 -4.34 -17.01 2.43
N THR A 62 -3.08 -16.56 2.28
CA THR A 62 -1.98 -16.95 3.17
C THR A 62 -1.57 -15.83 4.12
N ILE A 63 -1.31 -14.63 3.58
CA ILE A 63 -0.77 -13.49 4.34
C ILE A 63 -1.83 -12.40 4.54
N MET A 64 -2.79 -12.32 3.64
CA MET A 64 -3.89 -11.35 3.63
C MET A 64 -5.16 -12.00 3.06
N ARG A 65 -6.32 -11.46 3.39
CA ARG A 65 -7.62 -11.85 2.82
C ARG A 65 -8.31 -10.61 2.30
N ASP A 66 -8.93 -10.74 1.13
CA ASP A 66 -9.77 -9.71 0.50
C ASP A 66 -9.15 -8.30 0.49
N PRO A 67 -7.95 -8.13 -0.11
CA PRO A 67 -7.28 -6.83 -0.15
C PRO A 67 -8.19 -5.77 -0.80
N GLN A 68 -8.29 -4.62 -0.15
CA GLN A 68 -8.99 -3.44 -0.69
C GLN A 68 -7.95 -2.43 -1.15
N TRP A 69 -8.26 -1.67 -2.20
CA TRP A 69 -7.40 -0.60 -2.69
C TRP A 69 -8.23 0.52 -3.33
N GLN A 70 -7.68 1.72 -3.29
CA GLN A 70 -8.24 2.89 -3.96
C GLN A 70 -7.10 3.84 -4.34
N ILE A 71 -7.25 4.53 -5.47
CA ILE A 71 -6.42 5.70 -5.80
C ILE A 71 -7.21 6.93 -5.39
N SER A 72 -6.61 7.80 -4.58
CA SER A 72 -7.21 9.03 -4.09
C SER A 72 -6.31 10.22 -4.41
N GLU A 73 -6.93 11.36 -4.66
CA GLU A 73 -6.25 12.66 -4.68
C GLU A 73 -6.21 13.23 -3.26
N VAL A 74 -5.05 13.75 -2.87
CA VAL A 74 -4.90 14.50 -1.61
C VAL A 74 -5.27 15.94 -1.87
N VAL A 75 -6.46 16.36 -1.40
CA VAL A 75 -6.96 17.73 -1.58
C VAL A 75 -6.37 18.71 -0.56
N GLU A 76 -5.96 18.22 0.61
CA GLU A 76 -5.36 19.02 1.68
C GLU A 76 -4.50 18.14 2.59
N THR A 77 -3.33 18.65 3.00
CA THR A 77 -2.50 18.08 4.06
C THR A 77 -2.05 19.22 4.98
N THR A 78 -2.36 19.10 6.27
CA THR A 78 -1.97 20.08 7.29
C THR A 78 -1.13 19.41 8.36
N THR A 79 -0.02 20.06 8.75
CA THR A 79 0.80 19.66 9.90
C THR A 79 0.78 20.82 10.91
N TYR A 80 0.52 20.52 12.17
CA TYR A 80 0.45 21.51 13.27
C TYR A 80 1.73 21.51 14.11
#